data_AF-A0A936I0W6-F1
#
_entry.id   AF-A0A936I0W6-F1
#
_cell.length_a   1.000
_cell.length_b   1.000
_cell.length_c   1.000
_cell.angle_alpha   90.00
_cell.angle_beta   90.00
_cell.angle_gamma   90.00
#
_symmetry.space_group_name_H-M   'P 1'
#
loop_
_entity.id
_entity.type
_entity.pdbx_description
1 polymer ?
#
loop_
_entity_poly.entity_id
_entity_poly.type
_entity_poly.pdbx_seq_one_letter_code
_entity_poly.pdbx_strand_id
1 'polypeptide(L)'
;MSFTYGHRASRTVHLFLLGACAIITSAQTLVSTGGGTGTIPGGSVSWSVGEPVIGSGTVPGGLVTQGYQQPTTLKLRLHLAAALQGPYNSTTGLMSDALRSASLIPLAEPYTAIGYVHVGGGGEATTAPVLAVTGGDAVVDWVLVELRSTATPATVVESRCALLQRDGDVVATDGISPVAFNAPAANYHVAVRHRNHLGAMTLTGVPLNSTPAVVDLTLATTTTYGTNARKPITGTFPAQALWAGDVNFNKQLKYAGGANDRDPILTAIGGIVPTNTLSGQYRKEDINMNGQVKYSGSANDRDILLQNIGGSVPTAVRNAQLP
;
A
#
# COMPACT_ATOMS: atom_id res chain seq x y z
N MET A 1 -59.15 -22.72 40.72
CA MET A 1 -59.69 -22.29 39.41
C MET A 1 -58.70 -22.72 38.35
N SER A 2 -59.01 -23.82 37.67
CA SER A 2 -58.23 -24.37 36.57
C SER A 2 -58.51 -23.63 35.28
N PHE A 3 -57.50 -23.41 34.43
CA PHE A 3 -57.69 -23.35 32.99
C PHE A 3 -56.55 -24.08 32.28
N THR A 4 -56.95 -24.72 31.20
CA THR A 4 -56.47 -25.98 30.65
C THR A 4 -55.53 -25.75 29.47
N TYR A 5 -54.51 -26.60 29.33
CA TYR A 5 -53.65 -26.64 28.13
C TYR A 5 -54.37 -27.39 27.00
N GLY A 6 -54.32 -26.86 25.78
CA GLY A 6 -54.87 -27.50 24.58
C GLY A 6 -53.92 -27.35 23.39
N HIS A 7 -53.28 -28.45 22.99
CA HIS A 7 -52.59 -28.57 21.70
C HIS A 7 -53.61 -28.95 20.60
N ARG A 8 -53.51 -28.34 19.40
CA ARG A 8 -53.57 -29.07 18.10
C ARG A 8 -53.19 -28.22 16.88
N ALA A 9 -52.30 -28.79 16.08
CA ALA A 9 -52.22 -28.81 14.61
C ALA A 9 -51.84 -27.53 13.81
N SER A 10 -50.55 -27.45 13.47
CA SER A 10 -49.97 -27.35 12.12
C SER A 10 -50.77 -26.65 11.00
N ARG A 11 -50.29 -25.47 10.59
CA ARG A 11 -50.12 -25.13 9.17
C ARG A 11 -48.77 -24.45 8.95
N THR A 12 -47.86 -25.21 8.35
CA THR A 12 -46.59 -24.74 7.81
C THR A 12 -46.87 -23.82 6.62
N VAL A 13 -46.58 -22.53 6.75
CA VAL A 13 -46.40 -21.63 5.59
C VAL A 13 -44.89 -21.41 5.47
N HIS A 14 -44.30 -22.06 4.47
CA HIS A 14 -42.94 -21.77 4.05
C HIS A 14 -42.95 -20.41 3.35
N LEU A 15 -42.50 -19.36 4.04
CA LEU A 15 -42.09 -18.13 3.39
C LEU A 15 -40.56 -18.14 3.31
N PHE A 16 -40.04 -18.48 2.13
CA PHE A 16 -38.64 -18.27 1.78
C PHE A 16 -38.38 -16.77 1.75
N LEU A 17 -37.73 -16.24 2.80
CA LEU A 17 -37.05 -14.95 2.72
C LEU A 17 -35.55 -15.19 2.54
N LEU A 18 -35.02 -14.67 1.44
CA LEU A 18 -33.60 -14.60 1.14
C LEU A 18 -32.84 -13.98 2.32
N GLY A 19 -31.83 -14.70 2.83
CA GLY A 19 -30.93 -14.22 3.85
C GLY A 19 -30.05 -13.10 3.34
N ALA A 20 -30.45 -11.85 3.59
CA ALA A 20 -29.54 -10.74 3.67
C ALA A 20 -28.89 -10.77 5.07
N CYS A 21 -27.60 -11.08 5.13
CA CYS A 21 -26.79 -10.91 6.33
C CYS A 21 -26.67 -9.42 6.63
N ALA A 22 -27.57 -8.88 7.47
CA ALA A 22 -27.43 -7.55 8.03
C ALA A 22 -26.50 -7.61 9.23
N ILE A 23 -25.40 -6.86 9.19
CA ILE A 23 -24.55 -6.60 10.35
C ILE A 23 -25.40 -5.80 11.34
N ILE A 24 -25.87 -6.46 12.41
CA ILE A 24 -26.48 -5.78 13.54
C ILE A 24 -25.35 -5.12 14.32
N THR A 25 -25.06 -3.85 14.05
CA THR A 25 -24.38 -3.02 15.03
C THR A 25 -25.38 -2.79 16.16
N SER A 26 -25.16 -3.45 17.30
CA SER A 26 -25.89 -3.16 18.53
C SER A 26 -25.65 -1.69 18.88
N ALA A 27 -26.62 -0.82 18.63
CA ALA A 27 -26.63 0.50 19.22
C ALA A 27 -26.63 0.30 20.74
N GLN A 28 -25.62 0.82 21.43
CA GLN A 28 -25.58 0.82 22.88
C GLN A 28 -26.78 1.64 23.38
N THR A 29 -27.80 0.97 23.90
CA THR A 29 -28.88 1.61 24.63
C THR A 29 -28.37 2.05 25.98
N LEU A 30 -28.07 3.35 26.13
CA LEU A 30 -27.72 3.94 27.42
C LEU A 30 -28.94 3.91 28.35
N VAL A 31 -28.78 3.25 29.49
CA VAL A 31 -29.76 3.18 30.58
C VAL A 31 -29.54 4.37 31.50
N SER A 32 -30.54 5.26 31.55
CA SER A 32 -30.73 6.42 32.44
C SER A 32 -29.79 7.61 32.25
N THR A 33 -30.39 8.80 32.19
CA THR A 33 -29.72 10.11 32.24
C THR A 33 -29.60 10.56 33.70
N GLY A 34 -28.39 10.95 34.10
CA GLY A 34 -28.12 11.53 35.42
C GLY A 34 -26.94 12.50 35.35
N GLY A 35 -27.09 13.69 35.93
CA GLY A 35 -26.06 14.73 35.94
C GLY A 35 -26.10 15.56 37.22
N GLY A 36 -25.03 16.32 37.47
CA GLY A 36 -24.88 17.14 38.67
C GLY A 36 -23.83 18.24 38.52
N THR A 37 -23.78 19.12 39.50
CA THR A 37 -22.77 20.17 39.61
C THR A 37 -22.11 20.12 40.98
N GLY A 38 -20.79 20.34 41.01
CA GLY A 38 -20.01 20.48 42.23
C GLY A 38 -19.21 21.78 42.18
N THR A 39 -19.16 22.49 43.29
CA THR A 39 -18.40 23.75 43.39
C THR A 39 -17.13 23.52 44.19
N ILE A 40 -16.01 24.00 43.67
CA ILE A 40 -14.74 24.13 44.40
C ILE A 40 -14.35 25.61 44.49
N PRO A 41 -13.52 26.03 45.46
CA PRO A 41 -13.01 27.39 45.48
C PRO A 41 -12.24 27.70 44.18
N GLY A 42 -12.75 28.63 43.37
CA GLY A 42 -12.17 29.02 42.08
C GLY A 42 -12.85 28.43 40.83
N GLY A 43 -13.90 27.62 40.96
CA GLY A 43 -14.67 27.17 39.79
C GLY A 43 -15.75 26.12 40.11
N SER A 44 -16.63 25.88 39.14
CA SER A 44 -17.59 24.77 39.19
C SER A 44 -17.23 23.70 38.17
N VAL A 45 -17.54 22.45 38.52
CA VAL A 45 -17.48 21.30 37.61
C VAL A 45 -18.89 20.78 37.44
N SER A 46 -19.34 20.69 36.20
CA SER A 46 -20.63 20.11 35.82
C SER A 46 -20.39 18.82 35.04
N TRP A 47 -21.20 17.79 35.28
CA TRP A 47 -21.14 16.55 34.52
C TRP A 47 -22.53 15.99 34.21
N SER A 48 -22.61 15.21 33.12
CA SER A 48 -23.76 14.39 32.76
C SER A 48 -23.30 12.98 32.38
N VAL A 49 -24.15 11.99 32.67
CA VAL A 49 -24.01 10.61 32.24
C VAL A 49 -25.28 10.28 31.44
N GLY A 50 -25.12 9.90 30.18
CA GLY A 50 -26.23 9.41 29.33
C GLY A 50 -26.81 10.37 28.29
N GLU A 51 -26.24 11.55 28.04
CA GLU A 51 -26.73 12.47 27.00
C GLU A 51 -26.26 12.07 25.58
N PRO A 52 -27.14 12.01 24.56
CA PRO A 52 -26.74 11.94 23.16
C PRO A 52 -26.17 13.31 22.73
N VAL A 53 -25.00 13.28 22.10
CA VAL A 53 -24.20 14.41 21.57
C VAL A 53 -24.97 15.72 21.34
N ILE A 54 -24.61 16.79 22.06
CA ILE A 54 -25.28 18.12 21.94
C ILE A 54 -24.40 19.17 21.22
N GLY A 55 -23.15 18.85 20.85
CA GLY A 55 -22.37 19.75 19.99
C GLY A 55 -20.91 19.37 19.78
N SER A 56 -20.38 19.82 18.63
CA SER A 56 -18.96 19.78 18.27
C SER A 56 -18.43 21.21 18.15
N GLY A 57 -17.26 21.47 18.73
CA GLY A 57 -16.48 22.70 18.54
C GLY A 57 -15.15 22.40 17.86
N THR A 58 -14.64 23.34 17.06
CA THR A 58 -13.33 23.21 16.42
C THR A 58 -12.27 23.93 17.24
N VAL A 59 -11.15 23.26 17.52
CA VAL A 59 -9.93 23.84 18.09
C VAL A 59 -8.76 23.64 17.12
N PRO A 60 -7.69 24.44 17.18
CA PRO A 60 -6.49 24.17 16.39
C PRO A 60 -5.97 22.74 16.66
N GLY A 61 -6.01 21.89 15.64
CA GLY A 61 -5.58 20.50 15.74
C GLY A 61 -6.67 19.46 16.05
N GLY A 62 -7.96 19.84 16.14
CA GLY A 62 -9.02 18.83 16.29
C GLY A 62 -10.45 19.35 16.47
N LEU A 63 -11.39 18.41 16.54
CA LEU A 63 -12.77 18.63 16.97
C LEU A 63 -12.92 18.15 18.42
N VAL A 64 -13.51 18.99 19.26
CA VAL A 64 -13.92 18.61 20.62
C VAL A 64 -15.42 18.37 20.59
N THR A 65 -15.84 17.16 20.93
CA THR A 65 -17.25 16.79 21.05
C THR A 65 -17.57 16.55 22.52
N GLN A 66 -18.64 17.14 23.04
CA GLN A 66 -19.11 16.78 24.38
C GLN A 66 -19.85 15.43 24.31
N GLY A 67 -19.31 14.42 25.00
CA GLY A 67 -19.81 13.04 25.00
C GLY A 67 -18.68 12.00 24.95
N TYR A 68 -19.04 10.72 24.78
CA TYR A 68 -18.13 9.56 24.73
C TYR A 68 -16.84 9.90 23.97
N GLN A 69 -15.67 9.59 24.54
CA GLN A 69 -14.40 9.68 23.81
C GLN A 69 -14.57 8.88 22.53
N GLN A 70 -14.58 9.57 21.38
CA GLN A 70 -14.39 8.91 20.10
C GLN A 70 -13.06 8.15 20.22
N PRO A 71 -13.02 6.82 19.98
CA PRO A 71 -11.75 6.14 19.90
C PRO A 71 -10.95 6.85 18.81
N THR A 72 -9.96 7.63 19.22
CA THR A 72 -9.03 8.23 18.27
C THR A 72 -8.21 7.07 17.78
N THR A 73 -8.45 6.64 16.54
CA THR A 73 -7.62 5.63 15.90
C THR A 73 -6.20 6.19 15.85
N LEU A 74 -5.33 5.65 16.69
CA LEU A 74 -3.90 5.97 16.66
C LEU A 74 -3.40 5.55 15.29
N LYS A 75 -3.06 6.53 14.46
CA LYS A 75 -2.46 6.27 13.16
C LYS A 75 -0.96 6.15 13.34
N LEU A 76 -0.42 4.98 13.03
CA LEU A 76 1.03 4.81 12.92
C LEU A 76 1.51 5.61 11.72
N ARG A 77 2.59 6.39 11.86
CA ARG A 77 3.14 7.17 10.74
C ARG A 77 4.51 6.65 10.33
N LEU A 78 4.75 6.62 9.03
CA LEU A 78 5.98 6.13 8.43
C LEU A 78 6.45 7.10 7.33
N HIS A 79 7.64 7.66 7.51
CA HIS A 79 8.43 8.20 6.41
C HIS A 79 9.22 7.06 5.79
N LEU A 80 8.91 6.75 4.54
CA LEU A 80 9.53 5.67 3.82
C LEU A 80 10.18 6.23 2.56
N ALA A 81 11.40 5.80 2.27
CA ALA A 81 12.04 6.04 0.98
C ALA A 81 12.35 4.71 0.28
N ALA A 82 12.14 4.66 -1.03
CA ALA A 82 12.46 3.53 -1.89
C ALA A 82 12.85 4.00 -3.29
N ALA A 83 13.62 3.19 -4.02
CA ALA A 83 13.98 3.47 -5.41
C ALA A 83 13.62 2.27 -6.29
N LEU A 84 13.25 2.53 -7.54
CA LEU A 84 12.94 1.51 -8.54
C LEU A 84 14.04 1.49 -9.59
N GLN A 85 14.67 0.33 -9.82
CA GLN A 85 15.82 0.24 -10.73
C GLN A 85 15.50 0.73 -12.14
N GLY A 86 14.31 0.41 -12.66
CA GLY A 86 13.90 0.76 -14.01
C GLY A 86 13.99 2.27 -14.30
N PRO A 87 13.24 3.11 -13.56
CA PRO A 87 13.25 4.55 -13.78
C PRO A 87 14.40 5.31 -13.11
N TYR A 88 15.20 4.71 -12.22
CA TYR A 88 16.23 5.43 -11.45
C TYR A 88 17.41 5.89 -12.31
N ASN A 89 17.72 7.19 -12.26
CA ASN A 89 18.86 7.79 -12.95
C ASN A 89 19.99 8.10 -11.95
N SER A 90 21.04 7.29 -11.98
CA SER A 90 22.23 7.43 -11.11
C SER A 90 23.08 8.69 -11.35
N THR A 91 22.82 9.44 -12.43
CA THR A 91 23.50 10.71 -12.71
C THR A 91 22.80 11.88 -12.01
N THR A 92 21.48 11.82 -11.86
CA THR A 92 20.68 12.89 -11.24
C THR A 92 20.20 12.56 -9.83
N GLY A 93 20.25 11.28 -9.44
CA GLY A 93 19.71 10.79 -8.17
C GLY A 93 18.18 10.74 -8.13
N LEU A 94 17.51 10.86 -9.28
CA LEU A 94 16.05 10.91 -9.40
C LEU A 94 15.54 9.79 -10.30
N MET A 95 14.31 9.35 -10.06
CA MET A 95 13.56 8.46 -10.96
C MET A 95 12.88 9.24 -12.09
N SER A 96 12.67 8.60 -13.24
CA SER A 96 11.86 9.14 -14.32
C SER A 96 10.37 9.19 -13.94
N ASP A 97 9.71 10.32 -14.18
CA ASP A 97 8.26 10.49 -14.06
C ASP A 97 7.54 10.41 -15.42
N ALA A 98 8.11 9.67 -16.37
CA ALA A 98 7.59 9.58 -17.73
C ALA A 98 6.11 9.13 -17.76
N LEU A 99 5.71 8.16 -16.94
CA LEU A 99 4.30 7.75 -16.80
C LEU A 99 3.37 8.90 -16.40
N ARG A 100 3.78 9.71 -15.42
CA ARG A 100 3.04 10.89 -14.97
C ARG A 100 2.96 11.95 -16.06
N SER A 101 4.09 12.24 -16.72
CA SER A 101 4.15 13.21 -17.82
C SER A 101 3.26 12.83 -19.02
N ALA A 102 3.04 11.52 -19.22
CA ALA A 102 2.16 10.97 -20.24
C ALA A 102 0.71 10.75 -19.74
N SER A 103 0.39 11.17 -18.51
CA SER A 103 -0.93 11.01 -17.87
C SER A 103 -1.40 9.55 -17.81
N LEU A 104 -0.48 8.62 -17.59
CA LEU A 104 -0.75 7.17 -17.58
C LEU A 104 -0.99 6.61 -16.17
N ILE A 105 -0.56 7.29 -15.11
CA ILE A 105 -0.74 6.80 -13.74
C ILE A 105 -2.24 6.82 -13.38
N PRO A 106 -2.83 5.68 -12.97
CA PRO A 106 -4.24 5.63 -12.62
C PRO A 106 -4.51 6.40 -11.31
N LEU A 107 -5.71 6.97 -11.20
CA LEU A 107 -6.15 7.65 -9.98
C LEU A 107 -6.49 6.65 -8.85
N ALA A 108 -6.91 5.44 -9.19
CA ALA A 108 -7.10 4.36 -8.23
C ALA A 108 -5.85 3.48 -8.19
N GLU A 109 -5.53 2.96 -7.01
CA GLU A 109 -4.42 2.04 -6.83
C GLU A 109 -4.59 0.78 -7.72
N PRO A 110 -3.50 0.26 -8.34
CA PRO A 110 -3.60 -0.83 -9.31
C PRO A 110 -3.60 -2.23 -8.67
N TYR A 111 -3.30 -2.36 -7.37
CA TYR A 111 -3.06 -3.64 -6.70
C TYR A 111 -4.33 -4.46 -6.55
N THR A 112 -5.48 -3.83 -6.27
CA THR A 112 -6.78 -4.54 -6.29
C THR A 112 -7.06 -5.14 -7.68
N ALA A 113 -6.80 -4.39 -8.75
CA ALA A 113 -7.08 -4.84 -10.12
C ALA A 113 -6.19 -5.99 -10.59
N ILE A 114 -4.95 -6.07 -10.09
CA ILE A 114 -4.04 -7.21 -10.37
C ILE A 114 -4.26 -8.40 -9.41
N GLY A 115 -5.24 -8.33 -8.52
CA GLY A 115 -5.65 -9.43 -7.65
C GLY A 115 -4.88 -9.53 -6.33
N TYR A 116 -4.21 -8.46 -5.89
CA TYR A 116 -3.64 -8.43 -4.55
C TYR A 116 -4.76 -8.36 -3.49
N VAL A 117 -4.63 -9.18 -2.44
CA VAL A 117 -5.60 -9.21 -1.33
C VAL A 117 -5.08 -8.34 -0.20
N HIS A 118 -5.75 -7.20 0.01
CA HIS A 118 -5.39 -6.25 1.07
C HIS A 118 -5.82 -6.72 2.47
N VAL A 119 -5.07 -6.28 3.48
CA VAL A 119 -5.40 -6.41 4.89
C VAL A 119 -5.54 -5.01 5.48
N GLY A 120 -6.72 -4.63 5.98
CA GLY A 120 -6.97 -3.35 6.65
C GLY A 120 -7.03 -2.09 5.74
N GLY A 121 -6.28 -2.05 4.64
CA GLY A 121 -6.34 -0.99 3.61
C GLY A 121 -6.95 -1.46 2.29
N GLY A 122 -6.50 -0.88 1.18
CA GLY A 122 -7.00 -1.16 -0.17
C GLY A 122 -8.04 -0.12 -0.64
N GLY A 123 -8.17 0.01 -1.97
CA GLY A 123 -9.08 0.98 -2.58
C GLY A 123 -8.62 2.44 -2.44
N GLU A 124 -7.35 2.67 -2.09
CA GLU A 124 -6.79 4.01 -2.06
C GLU A 124 -6.85 4.68 -3.45
N ALA A 125 -7.18 5.97 -3.45
CA ALA A 125 -7.22 6.79 -4.66
C ALA A 125 -6.53 8.13 -4.41
N THR A 126 -5.88 8.65 -5.45
CA THR A 126 -5.31 9.99 -5.51
C THR A 126 -6.12 10.87 -6.46
N THR A 127 -5.65 12.09 -6.71
CA THR A 127 -6.35 13.09 -7.51
C THR A 127 -5.45 13.63 -8.63
N ALA A 128 -6.07 14.16 -9.69
CA ALA A 128 -5.33 14.77 -10.80
C ALA A 128 -4.39 15.92 -10.36
N PRO A 129 -4.75 16.79 -9.39
CA PRO A 129 -3.82 17.79 -8.86
C PRO A 129 -2.55 17.21 -8.25
N VAL A 130 -2.64 16.07 -7.55
CA VAL A 130 -1.45 15.40 -6.99
C VAL A 130 -0.54 14.90 -8.11
N LEU A 131 -1.11 14.32 -9.17
CA LEU A 131 -0.34 13.86 -10.34
C LEU A 131 0.15 15.02 -11.25
N ALA A 132 -0.32 16.25 -11.03
CA ALA A 132 0.15 17.43 -11.75
C ALA A 132 1.45 18.01 -11.15
N VAL A 133 1.85 17.60 -9.94
CA VAL A 133 3.11 18.02 -9.32
C VAL A 133 4.31 17.58 -10.16
N THR A 134 5.32 18.46 -10.26
CA THR A 134 6.57 18.25 -11.00
C THR A 134 7.78 18.48 -10.09
N GLY A 135 9.00 18.17 -10.56
CA GLY A 135 10.21 18.28 -9.73
C GLY A 135 10.48 17.01 -8.93
N GLY A 136 11.21 17.10 -7.81
CA GLY A 136 11.53 15.95 -6.93
C GLY A 136 10.28 15.22 -6.43
N ASP A 137 9.26 15.99 -6.08
CA ASP A 137 7.98 15.51 -5.52
C ASP A 137 7.02 14.93 -6.57
N ALA A 138 7.41 14.89 -7.86
CA ALA A 138 6.55 14.35 -8.90
C ALA A 138 6.32 12.85 -8.68
N VAL A 139 5.08 12.40 -8.81
CA VAL A 139 4.76 10.97 -8.65
C VAL A 139 5.35 10.16 -9.80
N VAL A 140 6.06 9.09 -9.46
CA VAL A 140 6.59 8.07 -10.38
C VAL A 140 5.55 6.97 -10.58
N ASP A 141 5.02 6.43 -9.48
CA ASP A 141 3.99 5.38 -9.50
C ASP A 141 3.38 5.08 -8.11
N TRP A 142 2.41 4.16 -8.07
CA TRP A 142 1.91 3.50 -6.88
C TRP A 142 2.85 2.41 -6.34
N VAL A 143 3.04 2.40 -5.03
CA VAL A 143 3.68 1.31 -4.27
C VAL A 143 2.71 0.73 -3.24
N LEU A 144 2.90 -0.54 -2.90
CA LEU A 144 2.17 -1.23 -1.85
C LEU A 144 3.09 -1.38 -0.63
N VAL A 145 2.70 -0.79 0.49
CA VAL A 145 3.44 -0.86 1.75
C VAL A 145 2.72 -1.82 2.71
N GLU A 146 3.44 -2.79 3.24
CA GLU A 146 2.92 -3.79 4.17
C GLU A 146 3.62 -3.66 5.53
N LEU A 147 2.83 -3.64 6.60
CA LEU A 147 3.30 -3.92 7.96
C LEU A 147 3.17 -5.41 8.22
N ARG A 148 4.27 -6.08 8.56
CA ARG A 148 4.31 -7.53 8.79
C ARG A 148 4.71 -7.84 10.23
N SER A 149 4.17 -8.92 10.77
CA SER A 149 4.42 -9.36 12.14
C SER A 149 5.90 -9.70 12.36
N THR A 150 6.49 -9.21 13.44
CA THR A 150 7.88 -9.56 13.82
C THR A 150 8.00 -10.98 14.38
N ALA A 151 6.92 -11.56 14.90
CA ALA A 151 6.89 -12.94 15.37
C ALA A 151 6.68 -13.94 14.22
N THR A 152 5.85 -13.56 13.24
CA THR A 152 5.55 -14.39 12.06
C THR A 152 5.67 -13.52 10.80
N PRO A 153 6.88 -13.36 10.23
CA PRO A 153 7.11 -12.43 9.13
C PRO A 153 6.26 -12.65 7.87
N ALA A 154 5.70 -13.86 7.68
CA ALA A 154 4.77 -14.17 6.58
C ALA A 154 3.39 -13.49 6.72
N THR A 155 3.02 -13.07 7.93
CA THR A 155 1.71 -12.49 8.23
C THR A 155 1.72 -10.98 8.01
N VAL A 156 0.94 -10.52 7.04
CA VAL A 156 0.61 -9.10 6.86
C VAL A 156 -0.38 -8.69 7.94
N VAL A 157 -0.03 -7.68 8.72
CA VAL A 157 -0.89 -7.06 9.74
C VAL A 157 -1.75 -5.98 9.12
N GLU A 158 -1.16 -5.16 8.26
CA GLU A 158 -1.87 -4.15 7.47
C GLU A 158 -1.13 -3.90 6.17
N SER A 159 -1.86 -3.57 5.11
CA SER A 159 -1.32 -3.18 3.82
C SER A 159 -1.99 -1.91 3.33
N ARG A 160 -1.24 -0.98 2.76
CA ARG A 160 -1.74 0.29 2.24
C ARG A 160 -1.01 0.68 0.97
N CYS A 161 -1.76 1.16 -0.02
CA CYS A 161 -1.20 1.75 -1.22
C CYS A 161 -0.79 3.21 -0.98
N ALA A 162 0.36 3.58 -1.53
CA ALA A 162 1.01 4.87 -1.38
C ALA A 162 1.62 5.31 -2.72
N LEU A 163 2.03 6.57 -2.81
CA LEU A 163 2.63 7.14 -4.01
C LEU A 163 4.14 7.25 -3.81
N LEU A 164 4.90 6.82 -4.81
CA LEU A 164 6.35 6.98 -4.87
C LEU A 164 6.70 8.23 -5.68
N GLN A 165 7.55 9.10 -5.15
CA GLN A 165 8.01 10.33 -5.78
C GLN A 165 9.38 10.15 -6.44
N ARG A 166 9.83 11.11 -7.26
CA ARG A 166 11.05 10.97 -8.07
C ARG A 166 12.32 10.91 -7.23
N ASP A 167 12.36 11.59 -6.11
CA ASP A 167 13.48 11.57 -5.16
C ASP A 167 13.52 10.32 -4.27
N GLY A 168 12.46 9.50 -4.31
CA GLY A 168 12.36 8.24 -3.59
C GLY A 168 11.42 8.27 -2.41
N ASP A 169 10.86 9.43 -2.04
CA ASP A 169 9.91 9.52 -0.96
C ASP A 169 8.62 8.76 -1.28
N VAL A 170 8.12 8.02 -0.28
CA VAL A 170 6.84 7.32 -0.34
C VAL A 170 5.85 8.06 0.57
N VAL A 171 4.84 8.63 -0.07
CA VAL A 171 3.85 9.52 0.55
C VAL A 171 2.44 8.94 0.43
N ALA A 172 1.54 9.43 1.29
CA ALA A 172 0.12 9.11 1.20
C ALA A 172 -0.51 9.65 -0.09
N THR A 173 -1.80 9.37 -0.30
CA THR A 173 -2.51 9.72 -1.53
C THR A 173 -2.72 11.22 -1.75
N ASP A 174 -2.41 12.05 -0.75
CA ASP A 174 -2.38 13.51 -0.85
C ASP A 174 -1.06 14.04 -1.46
N GLY A 175 -0.06 13.17 -1.67
CA GLY A 175 1.22 13.53 -2.26
C GLY A 175 2.20 14.21 -1.30
N ILE A 176 1.88 14.30 0.00
CA ILE A 176 2.69 15.06 0.97
C ILE A 176 2.83 14.32 2.30
N SER A 177 1.74 13.75 2.82
CA SER A 177 1.74 13.19 4.17
C SER A 177 2.54 11.89 4.23
N PRO A 178 3.15 11.58 5.40
CA PRO A 178 3.71 10.25 5.65
C PRO A 178 2.63 9.17 5.52
N VAL A 179 3.03 7.96 5.14
CA VAL A 179 2.10 6.83 5.08
C VAL A 179 1.58 6.53 6.48
N ALA A 180 0.26 6.47 6.61
CA ALA A 180 -0.41 6.24 7.87
C ALA A 180 -1.04 4.84 7.92
N PHE A 181 -1.00 4.14 9.06
CA PHE A 181 -1.62 2.81 9.23
C PHE A 181 -2.57 2.79 10.42
N ASN A 182 -3.63 1.99 10.34
CA ASN A 182 -4.62 1.76 11.38
C ASN A 182 -4.29 0.47 12.17
N ALA A 183 -3.08 0.39 12.72
CA ALA A 183 -2.58 -0.74 13.49
C ALA A 183 -2.15 -0.29 14.91
N PRO A 184 -2.11 -1.19 15.91
CA PRO A 184 -1.62 -0.85 17.23
C PRO A 184 -0.13 -0.48 17.21
N ALA A 185 0.32 0.39 18.12
CA ALA A 185 1.74 0.72 18.23
C ALA A 185 2.56 -0.52 18.63
N ALA A 186 3.51 -0.92 17.78
CA ALA A 186 4.36 -2.09 17.99
C ALA A 186 5.57 -2.04 17.03
N ASN A 187 6.42 -3.07 17.11
CA ASN A 187 7.47 -3.30 16.13
C ASN A 187 6.95 -4.11 14.94
N TYR A 188 7.15 -3.59 13.73
CA TYR A 188 6.74 -4.24 12.48
C TYR A 188 7.92 -4.39 11.52
N HIS A 189 7.96 -5.48 10.77
CA HIS A 189 8.73 -5.44 9.53
C HIS A 189 7.99 -4.57 8.52
N VAL A 190 8.71 -3.66 7.87
CA VAL A 190 8.15 -2.80 6.83
C VAL A 190 8.57 -3.38 5.48
N ALA A 191 7.61 -3.74 4.65
CA ALA A 191 7.85 -4.23 3.30
C ALA A 191 7.27 -3.27 2.26
N VAL A 192 7.99 -3.13 1.14
CA VAL A 192 7.55 -2.36 -0.02
C VAL A 192 7.50 -3.28 -1.22
N ARG A 193 6.39 -3.24 -1.94
CA ARG A 193 6.13 -4.01 -3.14
C ARG A 193 5.70 -3.07 -4.26
N HIS A 194 5.98 -3.48 -5.48
CA HIS A 194 5.68 -2.71 -6.67
C HIS A 194 5.12 -3.63 -7.76
N ARG A 195 4.28 -3.10 -8.66
CA ARG A 195 3.55 -3.89 -9.67
C ARG A 195 4.43 -4.74 -10.58
N ASN A 196 5.68 -4.34 -10.80
CA ASN A 196 6.64 -5.03 -11.68
C ASN A 196 8.09 -5.04 -11.17
N HIS A 197 8.29 -4.84 -9.87
CA HIS A 197 9.62 -4.97 -9.23
C HIS A 197 9.52 -5.92 -8.02
N LEU A 198 10.59 -6.67 -7.75
CA LEU A 198 10.67 -7.52 -6.56
C LEU A 198 10.69 -6.65 -5.31
N GLY A 199 9.76 -6.90 -4.39
CA GLY A 199 9.70 -6.17 -3.13
C GLY A 199 10.84 -6.50 -2.18
N ALA A 200 11.05 -5.60 -1.22
CA ALA A 200 12.03 -5.74 -0.14
C ALA A 200 11.39 -5.43 1.21
N MET A 201 11.92 -6.04 2.28
CA MET A 201 11.45 -5.89 3.64
C MET A 201 12.61 -5.59 4.60
N THR A 202 12.38 -4.79 5.64
CA THR A 202 13.36 -4.57 6.70
C THR A 202 13.71 -5.87 7.42
N LEU A 203 15.00 -6.07 7.73
CA LEU A 203 15.44 -7.28 8.46
C LEU A 203 14.90 -7.29 9.89
N THR A 204 14.95 -6.14 10.58
CA THR A 204 14.50 -5.98 11.96
C THR A 204 13.15 -5.27 12.01
N GLY A 205 12.45 -5.46 13.13
CA GLY A 205 11.23 -4.71 13.42
C GLY A 205 11.53 -3.23 13.64
N VAL A 206 10.74 -2.37 13.00
CA VAL A 206 10.75 -0.92 13.15
C VAL A 206 9.67 -0.54 14.16
N PRO A 207 9.99 0.23 15.22
CA PRO A 207 9.01 0.71 16.18
C PRO A 207 8.12 1.77 15.53
N LEU A 208 6.83 1.48 15.40
CA LEU A 208 5.85 2.39 14.84
C LEU A 208 4.86 2.84 15.90
N ASN A 209 4.59 4.15 15.93
CA ASN A 209 3.59 4.80 16.78
C ASN A 209 3.10 6.10 16.08
N SER A 210 2.44 7.00 16.81
CA SER A 210 1.98 8.30 16.25
C SER A 210 3.09 9.20 15.76
N THR A 211 4.30 9.07 16.29
CA THR A 211 5.48 9.78 15.82
C THR A 211 6.02 9.06 14.59
N PRO A 212 6.19 9.76 13.46
CA PRO A 212 6.70 9.17 12.24
C PRO A 212 8.07 8.51 12.45
N ALA A 213 8.16 7.20 12.17
CA ALA A 213 9.43 6.52 12.04
C ALA A 213 10.00 6.72 10.64
N VAL A 214 11.32 6.67 10.49
CA VAL A 214 12.00 6.79 9.20
C VAL A 214 12.55 5.42 8.80
N VAL A 215 12.22 4.98 7.58
CA VAL A 215 12.79 3.80 6.95
C VAL A 215 13.25 4.20 5.55
N ASP A 216 14.54 4.11 5.31
CA ASP A 216 15.08 4.42 3.98
C ASP A 216 15.62 3.13 3.34
N LEU A 217 14.87 2.58 2.37
CA LEU A 217 15.31 1.40 1.65
C LEU A 217 16.33 1.70 0.54
N THR A 218 16.62 2.97 0.25
CA THR A 218 17.64 3.37 -0.72
C THR A 218 19.06 3.27 -0.17
N LEU A 219 19.21 3.27 1.16
CA LEU A 219 20.51 3.17 1.82
C LEU A 219 21.01 1.72 1.92
N ALA A 220 22.30 1.53 1.63
CA ALA A 220 22.98 0.24 1.81
C ALA A 220 23.04 -0.18 3.29
N THR A 221 23.02 0.77 4.22
CA THR A 221 23.06 0.54 5.68
C THR A 221 21.75 -0.02 6.23
N THR A 222 20.63 0.20 5.54
CA THR A 222 19.34 -0.35 5.97
C THR A 222 19.32 -1.85 5.75
N THR A 223 19.43 -2.62 6.82
CA THR A 223 19.43 -4.09 6.75
C THR A 223 18.08 -4.61 6.25
N THR A 224 18.12 -5.54 5.29
CA THR A 224 16.93 -6.13 4.67
C THR A 224 16.84 -7.63 4.94
N TYR A 225 15.62 -8.14 4.96
CA TYR A 225 15.36 -9.56 5.05
C TYR A 225 15.97 -10.29 3.85
N GLY A 226 16.48 -11.50 4.09
CA GLY A 226 17.05 -12.34 3.04
C GLY A 226 18.42 -11.86 2.54
N THR A 227 18.74 -12.14 1.29
CA THR A 227 20.05 -11.85 0.68
C THR A 227 19.85 -11.13 -0.64
N ASN A 228 20.60 -10.05 -0.87
CA ASN A 228 20.50 -9.22 -2.08
C ASN A 228 19.05 -8.78 -2.39
N ALA A 229 18.31 -8.37 -1.36
CA ALA A 229 16.91 -7.93 -1.46
C ALA A 229 16.72 -6.74 -2.42
N ARG A 230 17.79 -5.96 -2.63
CA ARG A 230 17.81 -4.78 -3.48
C ARG A 230 18.98 -4.84 -4.44
N LYS A 231 18.84 -4.16 -5.58
CA LYS A 231 19.87 -3.97 -6.59
C LYS A 231 20.74 -2.78 -6.18
N PRO A 232 22.05 -2.97 -5.99
CA PRO A 232 22.97 -1.84 -5.90
C PRO A 232 23.08 -1.16 -7.27
N ILE A 233 22.84 0.15 -7.30
CA ILE A 233 23.08 1.02 -8.45
C ILE A 233 24.28 1.89 -8.13
N THR A 234 25.28 1.85 -9.01
CA THR A 234 26.49 2.68 -8.93
C THR A 234 26.33 3.92 -9.80
N GLY A 235 26.98 5.02 -9.44
CA GLY A 235 26.99 6.26 -10.22
C GLY A 235 27.33 7.46 -9.34
N THR A 236 27.06 8.67 -9.83
CA THR A 236 27.22 9.92 -9.06
C THR A 236 26.34 9.92 -7.82
N PHE A 237 25.14 9.37 -7.94
CA PHE A 237 24.18 9.15 -6.86
C PHE A 237 23.92 7.64 -6.75
N PRO A 238 24.69 6.92 -5.91
CA PRO A 238 24.47 5.50 -5.70
C PRO A 238 23.22 5.25 -4.83
N ALA A 239 22.50 4.18 -5.11
CA ALA A 239 21.31 3.80 -4.34
C ALA A 239 21.09 2.28 -4.33
N GLN A 240 20.29 1.81 -3.38
CA GLN A 240 19.71 0.47 -3.35
C GLN A 240 18.29 0.54 -3.91
N ALA A 241 18.04 -0.07 -5.06
CA ALA A 241 16.73 -0.05 -5.69
C ALA A 241 16.05 -1.43 -5.62
N LEU A 242 14.72 -1.46 -5.70
CA LEU A 242 13.99 -2.71 -5.94
C LEU A 242 14.40 -3.28 -7.30
N TRP A 243 14.52 -4.61 -7.39
CA TRP A 243 14.91 -5.28 -8.64
C TRP A 243 13.77 -5.21 -9.66
N ALA A 244 14.04 -4.68 -10.84
CA ALA A 244 13.03 -4.56 -11.88
C ALA A 244 12.77 -5.89 -12.62
N GLY A 245 11.53 -6.11 -13.03
CA GLY A 245 11.16 -7.10 -14.04
C GLY A 245 10.24 -8.25 -13.60
N ASP A 246 9.69 -8.24 -12.39
CA ASP A 246 8.65 -9.21 -11.96
C ASP A 246 7.30 -8.84 -12.58
N VAL A 247 7.18 -8.95 -13.90
CA VAL A 247 6.04 -8.43 -14.67
C VAL A 247 4.75 -9.23 -14.46
N ASN A 248 4.87 -10.43 -13.92
CA ASN A 248 3.73 -11.29 -13.61
C ASN A 248 3.34 -11.25 -12.12
N PHE A 249 4.07 -10.48 -11.29
CA PHE A 249 3.84 -10.29 -9.86
C PHE A 249 3.85 -11.61 -9.06
N ASN A 250 4.61 -12.61 -9.53
CA ASN A 250 4.68 -13.93 -8.91
C ASN A 250 5.82 -14.05 -7.87
N LYS A 251 6.53 -12.95 -7.59
CA LYS A 251 7.65 -12.87 -6.64
C LYS A 251 8.92 -13.57 -7.13
N GLN A 252 9.01 -13.94 -8.40
CA GLN A 252 10.16 -14.60 -9.00
C GLN A 252 10.51 -13.94 -10.33
N LEU A 253 11.72 -13.40 -10.39
CA LEU A 253 12.29 -12.91 -11.63
C LEU A 253 12.92 -14.08 -12.40
N LYS A 254 12.46 -14.29 -13.63
CA LYS A 254 12.89 -15.38 -14.52
C LYS A 254 12.95 -14.90 -15.97
N TYR A 255 14.04 -15.23 -16.66
CA TYR A 255 14.15 -14.95 -18.09
C TYR A 255 13.67 -16.11 -18.98
N ALA A 256 13.83 -17.36 -18.52
CA ALA A 256 13.49 -18.57 -19.27
C ALA A 256 12.76 -19.60 -18.37
N GLY A 257 12.18 -20.61 -19.01
CA GLY A 257 11.36 -21.63 -18.33
C GLY A 257 9.89 -21.23 -18.18
N GLY A 258 9.10 -22.07 -17.51
CA GLY A 258 7.68 -21.79 -17.26
C GLY A 258 7.48 -20.55 -16.37
N ALA A 259 6.43 -19.77 -16.67
CA ALA A 259 6.11 -18.52 -15.98
C ALA A 259 7.29 -17.52 -15.91
N ASN A 260 8.05 -17.41 -17.00
CA ASN A 260 9.08 -16.39 -17.14
C ASN A 260 8.46 -15.00 -17.36
N ASP A 261 9.23 -13.95 -17.08
CA ASP A 261 8.85 -12.56 -17.22
C ASP A 261 9.10 -12.00 -18.64
N ARG A 262 9.86 -12.73 -19.46
CA ARG A 262 10.22 -12.32 -20.81
C ARG A 262 9.05 -12.45 -21.79
N ASP A 263 8.31 -13.55 -21.72
CA ASP A 263 7.23 -13.87 -22.67
C ASP A 263 6.05 -12.89 -22.58
N PRO A 264 5.62 -12.42 -21.39
CA PRO A 264 4.63 -11.34 -21.29
C PRO A 264 5.05 -10.06 -22.02
N ILE A 265 6.35 -9.68 -22.00
CA ILE A 265 6.86 -8.50 -22.71
C ILE A 265 6.69 -8.67 -24.22
N LEU A 266 7.05 -9.84 -24.76
CA LEU A 266 6.88 -10.13 -26.19
C LEU A 266 5.40 -10.16 -26.58
N THR A 267 4.57 -10.79 -25.74
CA THR A 267 3.13 -10.89 -25.97
C THR A 267 2.46 -9.51 -25.98
N ALA A 268 2.87 -8.60 -25.09
CA ALA A 268 2.33 -7.25 -25.01
C ALA A 268 2.51 -6.44 -26.29
N ILE A 269 3.60 -6.65 -27.04
CA ILE A 269 3.85 -5.96 -28.32
C ILE A 269 3.29 -6.70 -29.56
N GLY A 270 2.48 -7.73 -29.33
CA GLY A 270 1.81 -8.52 -30.38
C GLY A 270 2.44 -9.89 -30.66
N GLY A 271 3.44 -10.33 -29.89
CA GLY A 271 3.94 -11.71 -29.85
C GLY A 271 4.83 -12.17 -31.01
N ILE A 272 4.68 -11.57 -32.20
CA ILE A 272 5.32 -12.06 -33.44
C ILE A 272 6.47 -11.17 -33.89
N VAL A 273 6.26 -9.85 -33.90
CA VAL A 273 7.22 -8.88 -34.44
C VAL A 273 7.96 -8.22 -33.26
N PRO A 274 9.20 -8.64 -32.92
CA PRO A 274 9.91 -8.19 -31.72
C PRO A 274 10.34 -6.71 -31.75
N THR A 275 10.22 -6.05 -32.91
CA THR A 275 10.51 -4.63 -33.12
C THR A 275 9.28 -3.74 -32.90
N ASN A 276 8.09 -4.32 -32.70
CA ASN A 276 6.92 -3.54 -32.33
C ASN A 276 7.12 -2.88 -30.97
N THR A 277 6.49 -1.72 -30.81
CA THR A 277 6.46 -0.99 -29.54
C THR A 277 5.00 -0.75 -29.18
N LEU A 278 4.62 -1.07 -27.94
CA LEU A 278 3.33 -0.69 -27.39
C LEU A 278 3.53 0.58 -26.56
N SER A 279 2.91 1.70 -26.94
CA SER A 279 3.09 3.00 -26.27
C SER A 279 1.80 3.54 -25.70
N GLY A 280 1.92 4.47 -24.74
CA GLY A 280 0.80 5.26 -24.23
C GLY A 280 -0.15 4.48 -23.32
N GLN A 281 0.37 3.48 -22.60
CA GLN A 281 -0.42 2.66 -21.69
C GLN A 281 0.32 2.39 -20.39
N TYR A 282 -0.44 2.34 -19.29
CA TYR A 282 0.05 1.88 -18.00
C TYR A 282 0.15 0.35 -17.99
N ARG A 283 1.35 -0.17 -18.24
CA ARG A 283 1.62 -1.60 -18.40
C ARG A 283 2.53 -2.11 -17.29
N LYS A 284 2.34 -3.38 -16.93
CA LYS A 284 3.24 -4.09 -16.02
C LYS A 284 4.53 -4.52 -16.71
N GLU A 285 4.48 -4.73 -18.02
CA GLU A 285 5.63 -5.10 -18.85
C GLU A 285 6.56 -3.92 -19.17
N ASP A 286 6.14 -2.68 -18.88
CA ASP A 286 6.97 -1.48 -18.97
C ASP A 286 7.85 -1.39 -17.72
N ILE A 287 9.03 -2.02 -17.79
CA ILE A 287 9.96 -2.23 -16.68
C ILE A 287 10.72 -0.93 -16.38
N ASN A 288 11.06 -0.15 -17.40
CA ASN A 288 11.74 1.15 -17.24
C ASN A 288 10.78 2.31 -16.94
N MET A 289 9.47 2.07 -17.01
CA MET A 289 8.40 3.00 -16.64
C MET A 289 8.39 4.26 -17.51
N ASN A 290 8.62 4.09 -18.81
CA ASN A 290 8.64 5.20 -19.78
C ASN A 290 7.35 5.35 -20.60
N GLY A 291 6.34 4.52 -20.32
CA GLY A 291 5.07 4.48 -21.05
C GLY A 291 5.16 3.71 -22.37
N GLN A 292 6.23 2.95 -22.60
CA GLN A 292 6.45 2.14 -23.80
C GLN A 292 6.98 0.75 -23.42
N VAL A 293 6.30 -0.30 -23.91
CA VAL A 293 6.81 -1.68 -23.82
C VAL A 293 7.59 -2.01 -25.10
N LYS A 294 8.85 -2.40 -24.93
CA LYS A 294 9.76 -2.81 -26.02
C LYS A 294 10.43 -4.14 -25.71
N TYR A 295 10.49 -5.00 -26.72
CA TYR A 295 11.21 -6.27 -26.63
C TYR A 295 12.64 -6.22 -27.23
N SER A 296 12.88 -5.31 -28.19
CA SER A 296 14.18 -5.13 -28.84
C SER A 296 14.45 -3.66 -29.13
N GLY A 297 15.66 -3.36 -29.62
CA GLY A 297 16.13 -1.99 -29.84
C GLY A 297 16.72 -1.34 -28.59
N SER A 298 17.06 -0.06 -28.67
CA SER A 298 17.62 0.67 -27.53
C SER A 298 16.60 0.83 -26.40
N ALA A 299 17.08 0.74 -25.15
CA ALA A 299 16.28 0.91 -23.93
C ALA A 299 15.01 0.03 -23.88
N ASN A 300 15.14 -1.24 -24.30
CA ASN A 300 14.05 -2.20 -24.23
C ASN A 300 13.92 -2.83 -22.81
N ASP A 301 12.71 -3.24 -22.45
CA ASP A 301 12.39 -3.78 -21.12
C ASP A 301 13.02 -5.17 -20.89
N ARG A 302 13.07 -5.96 -21.97
CA ARG A 302 13.63 -7.32 -21.97
C ARG A 302 15.10 -7.33 -21.51
N ASP A 303 15.89 -6.34 -21.90
CA ASP A 303 17.32 -6.28 -21.56
C ASP A 303 17.54 -5.96 -20.08
N ILE A 304 16.66 -5.17 -19.46
CA ILE A 304 16.72 -4.91 -18.01
C ILE A 304 16.49 -6.22 -17.25
N LEU A 305 15.47 -6.99 -17.64
CA LEU A 305 15.21 -8.32 -17.12
C LEU A 305 16.42 -9.25 -17.31
N LEU A 306 17.00 -9.29 -18.51
CA LEU A 306 18.15 -10.14 -18.83
C LEU A 306 19.36 -9.83 -17.94
N GLN A 307 19.69 -8.54 -17.78
CA GLN A 307 20.81 -8.10 -16.94
C GLN A 307 20.61 -8.48 -15.47
N ASN A 308 19.37 -8.45 -14.97
CA ASN A 308 19.07 -8.82 -13.59
C ASN A 308 19.19 -10.34 -13.30
N ILE A 309 19.15 -11.16 -14.35
CA ILE A 309 19.22 -12.62 -14.30
C ILE A 309 20.61 -13.15 -14.73
N GLY A 310 21.61 -12.26 -14.87
CA GLY A 310 23.00 -12.64 -15.12
C GLY A 310 23.49 -12.43 -16.55
N GLY A 311 22.67 -11.81 -17.41
CA GLY A 311 23.10 -11.37 -18.74
C GLY A 311 23.28 -12.53 -19.71
N SER A 312 24.50 -13.03 -19.85
CA SER A 312 24.87 -13.99 -20.91
C SER A 312 24.35 -15.42 -20.66
N VAL A 313 24.13 -15.81 -19.40
CA VAL A 313 23.58 -17.13 -19.03
C VAL A 313 22.28 -16.94 -18.25
N PRO A 314 21.13 -16.85 -18.93
CA PRO A 314 19.88 -16.41 -18.32
C PRO A 314 19.10 -17.54 -17.65
N THR A 315 19.78 -18.37 -16.86
CA THR A 315 19.18 -19.52 -16.16
C THR A 315 18.98 -19.27 -14.68
N ALA A 316 19.46 -18.15 -14.15
CA ALA A 316 19.26 -17.81 -12.75
C ALA A 316 17.78 -17.48 -12.47
N VAL A 317 17.37 -17.70 -11.23
CA VAL A 317 16.07 -17.26 -10.71
C VAL A 317 16.36 -16.37 -9.52
N ARG A 318 15.74 -15.19 -9.48
CA ARG A 318 15.81 -14.30 -8.33
C ARG A 318 14.45 -14.22 -7.67
N ASN A 319 14.37 -14.62 -6.41
CA ASN A 319 13.13 -14.54 -5.64
C ASN A 319 13.07 -13.19 -4.91
N ALA A 320 11.86 -12.66 -4.74
CA ALA A 320 11.64 -11.53 -3.84
C ALA A 320 12.11 -11.90 -2.42
N GLN A 321 12.70 -10.95 -1.71
CA GLN A 321 13.21 -11.19 -0.35
C GLN A 321 12.16 -10.75 0.68
N LEU A 322 11.05 -11.49 0.66
CA LEU A 322 9.88 -11.35 1.51
C LEU A 322 9.38 -12.78 1.80
N PRO A 323 8.93 -13.11 3.02
CA PRO A 323 8.34 -14.42 3.32
C PRO A 323 6.97 -14.65 2.68
#